data_AF-A0A9W4X5I8-F1
#
_entry.id   AF-A0A9W4X5I8-F1
#
_cell.length_a   1.000
_cell.length_b   1.000
_cell.length_c   1.000
_cell.angle_alpha   90.00
_cell.angle_beta   90.00
_cell.angle_gamma   90.00
#
_symmetry.space_group_name_H-M   'P 1'
#
loop_
_entity.id
_entity.type
_entity.pdbx_description
1 polymer ?
#
loop_
_entity_poly.entity_id
_entity_poly.type
_entity_poly.pdbx_seq_one_letter_code
_entity_poly.pdbx_strand_id
1 'polypeptide(L)'
;GTVTLFAGKGIPIGISSFDQILNRDFTLLDKTLLIADFLECNSVVSIIMRPRRFGKTTNISMLRNFFSIPTIPTIWTTGVSCSRTLR
;
A
#
# COMPACT_ATOMS: atom_id res chain seq x y z
N GLY A 1 12.95 -6.29 9.51
CA GLY A 1 11.82 -5.46 9.06
C GLY A 1 10.72 -5.52 10.08
N THR A 2 10.36 -4.39 10.65
CA THR A 2 9.19 -4.24 11.51
C THR A 2 7.93 -4.27 10.64
N VAL A 3 6.95 -5.09 10.97
CA VAL A 3 5.65 -5.08 10.29
C VAL A 3 4.81 -3.99 10.92
N THR A 4 4.48 -2.95 10.15
CA THR A 4 3.55 -1.89 10.57
C THR A 4 2.12 -2.42 10.45
N LEU A 5 1.40 -2.43 11.57
CA LEU A 5 0.00 -2.85 11.65
C LEU A 5 -0.83 -1.62 12.00
N PHE A 6 -1.72 -1.23 11.10
CA PHE A 6 -2.78 -0.26 11.42
C PHE A 6 -3.97 -1.05 11.95
N ALA A 7 -4.18 -1.01 13.27
CA ALA A 7 -5.27 -1.71 13.93
C ALA A 7 -6.62 -1.05 13.59
N GLY A 8 -7.56 -1.86 13.09
CA GLY A 8 -8.91 -1.43 12.73
C GLY A 8 -9.99 -2.29 13.39
N LYS A 9 -11.25 -2.14 12.97
CA LYS A 9 -12.42 -2.85 13.51
C LYS A 9 -12.37 -4.38 13.41
N GLY A 10 -11.52 -4.93 12.54
CA GLY A 10 -11.35 -6.39 12.39
C GLY A 10 -10.35 -6.77 11.30
N ILE A 11 -10.07 -8.06 11.16
CA ILE A 11 -9.19 -8.58 10.10
C ILE A 11 -10.01 -8.70 8.81
N PRO A 12 -9.56 -8.10 7.68
CA PRO A 12 -10.27 -8.22 6.41
C PRO A 12 -10.06 -9.62 5.81
N ILE A 13 -10.95 -10.55 6.15
CA ILE A 13 -10.97 -11.89 5.56
C ILE A 13 -11.85 -11.87 4.31
N GLY A 14 -11.29 -12.24 3.16
CA GLY A 14 -12.02 -12.28 1.89
C GLY A 14 -12.12 -10.94 1.15
N ILE A 15 -11.63 -9.84 1.73
CA ILE A 15 -11.61 -8.52 1.10
C ILE A 15 -10.20 -8.28 0.54
N SER A 16 -10.12 -8.10 -0.78
CA SER A 16 -8.85 -7.91 -1.50
C SER A 16 -8.66 -6.50 -2.07
N SER A 17 -9.71 -5.68 -2.06
CA SER A 17 -9.66 -4.30 -2.55
C SER A 17 -9.18 -3.35 -1.46
N PHE A 18 -8.10 -2.63 -1.72
CA PHE A 18 -7.52 -1.66 -0.79
C PHE A 18 -8.52 -0.57 -0.37
N ASP A 19 -9.31 -0.03 -1.31
CA ASP A 19 -10.33 0.99 -1.00
C ASP A 19 -11.38 0.51 -0.01
N GLN A 20 -11.78 -0.77 -0.09
CA GLN A 20 -12.76 -1.32 0.84
C GLN A 20 -12.17 -1.52 2.23
N ILE A 21 -10.86 -1.76 2.33
CA ILE A 21 -10.15 -1.88 3.61
C ILE A 21 -10.08 -0.50 4.28
N LEU A 22 -9.76 0.54 3.50
CA LEU A 22 -9.75 1.93 3.97
C LEU A 22 -11.14 2.42 4.39
N ASN A 23 -12.15 2.27 3.53
CA ASN A 23 -13.50 2.79 3.78
C ASN A 23 -14.24 2.09 4.93
N ARG A 24 -13.80 0.90 5.34
CA ARG A 24 -14.45 0.10 6.39
C ARG A 24 -13.61 0.00 7.66
N ASP A 25 -12.53 0.78 7.76
CA ASP A 25 -11.59 0.80 8.89
C ASP A 25 -11.11 -0.61 9.28
N PHE A 26 -10.82 -1.45 8.28
CA PHE A 26 -10.28 -2.78 8.56
C PHE A 26 -8.80 -2.72 8.91
N THR A 27 -8.34 -3.73 9.65
CA THR A 27 -6.94 -3.86 10.03
C THR A 27 -6.07 -3.99 8.78
N LEU A 28 -5.17 -3.04 8.60
CA LEU A 28 -4.34 -2.94 7.42
C LEU A 28 -2.92 -3.36 7.77
N LEU A 29 -2.46 -4.40 7.08
CA LEU A 29 -1.05 -4.79 7.09
C LEU A 29 -0.31 -3.90 6.11
N ASP A 30 0.49 -3.00 6.66
CA ASP A 30 1.24 -2.06 5.86
C ASP A 30 2.48 -2.74 5.28
N LYS A 31 2.46 -2.83 3.94
CA LYS A 31 3.51 -3.45 3.12
C LYS A 31 4.23 -2.40 2.29
N THR A 32 4.02 -1.11 2.56
CA THR A 32 4.67 -0.01 1.84
C THR A 32 6.19 -0.11 1.93
N LEU A 33 6.74 -0.58 3.06
CA LEU A 33 8.19 -0.81 3.19
C LEU A 33 8.69 -1.87 2.20
N LEU A 34 7.97 -2.99 2.03
CA LEU A 34 8.31 -4.00 1.03
C LEU A 34 8.18 -3.47 -0.41
N ILE A 35 7.27 -2.52 -0.63
CA ILE A 35 7.09 -1.86 -1.91
C ILE A 35 8.24 -0.86 -2.16
N ALA A 36 8.68 -0.13 -1.14
CA ALA A 36 9.80 0.79 -1.21
C ALA A 36 11.09 0.03 -1.54
N ASP A 37 11.39 -1.03 -0.78
CA ASP A 37 12.53 -1.92 -1.05
C ASP A 37 12.48 -2.48 -2.49
N PHE A 38 11.28 -2.81 -2.97
CA PHE A 38 11.06 -3.31 -4.33
C PHE A 38 11.25 -2.25 -5.41
N LEU A 39 10.94 -0.98 -5.13
CA LEU A 39 11.14 0.15 -6.05
C LEU A 39 12.60 0.59 -6.10
N GLU A 40 13.34 0.47 -4.99
CA GLU A 40 14.78 0.70 -4.96
C GLU A 40 15.56 -0.39 -5.71
N CYS A 41 15.02 -1.60 -5.79
CA CYS A 41 15.57 -2.66 -6.63
C CYS A 41 15.43 -2.27 -8.11
N ASN A 42 16.54 -1.88 -8.74
CA ASN A 42 16.58 -1.44 -10.13
C ASN A 42 16.49 -2.60 -11.16
N SER A 43 15.63 -3.59 -10.93
CA SER A 43 15.45 -4.75 -11.78
C SER A 43 14.40 -4.51 -12.87
N VAL A 44 14.72 -4.89 -14.11
CA VAL A 44 13.85 -4.73 -15.30
C VAL A 44 12.54 -5.53 -15.16
N VAL A 45 12.61 -6.71 -14.53
CA VAL A 45 11.45 -7.56 -14.25
C VAL A 45 11.58 -8.09 -12.83
N SER A 46 10.51 -7.92 -12.04
CA SER A 46 10.50 -8.32 -10.64
C SER A 46 9.34 -9.28 -10.37
N ILE A 47 9.65 -10.50 -9.93
CA ILE A 47 8.66 -11.57 -9.70
C ILE A 47 8.33 -11.66 -8.20
N ILE A 48 7.07 -11.40 -7.84
CA ILE A 48 6.60 -11.47 -6.44
C ILE A 48 6.21 -12.92 -6.09
N MET A 49 7.21 -13.80 -5.92
CA MET A 49 6.99 -15.17 -5.44
C MET A 49 6.86 -15.15 -3.90
N ARG A 50 5.63 -15.36 -3.38
CA ARG A 50 5.34 -15.41 -1.94
C ARG A 50 4.07 -16.23 -1.63
N PRO A 51 3.98 -16.89 -0.47
CA PRO A 51 3.05 -17.97 -0.16
C PRO A 51 1.56 -17.60 -0.13
N ARG A 52 0.71 -18.63 -0.09
CA ARG A 52 -0.77 -18.55 -0.02
C ARG A 52 -1.19 -17.68 1.18
N ARG A 53 -2.17 -16.78 0.99
CA ARG A 53 -2.68 -15.78 1.97
C ARG A 53 -1.79 -14.58 2.28
N PHE A 54 -0.66 -14.38 1.60
CA PHE A 54 0.17 -13.18 1.78
C PHE A 54 -0.46 -11.89 1.21
N GLY A 55 -1.72 -11.93 0.74
CA GLY A 55 -2.44 -10.76 0.26
C GLY A 55 -1.86 -10.14 -1.00
N LYS A 56 -1.49 -10.95 -2.01
CA LYS A 56 -0.98 -10.47 -3.31
C LYS A 56 -1.95 -9.54 -4.01
N THR A 57 -3.23 -9.93 -4.07
CA THR A 57 -4.30 -9.14 -4.70
C THR A 57 -4.47 -7.80 -4.00
N THR A 58 -4.43 -7.79 -2.67
CA THR A 58 -4.45 -6.57 -1.86
C THR A 58 -3.22 -5.69 -2.09
N ASN A 59 -2.05 -6.29 -2.31
CA ASN A 59 -0.83 -5.54 -2.62
C ASN A 59 -0.92 -4.88 -4.00
N ILE A 60 -1.49 -5.57 -4.99
CA ILE A 60 -1.69 -5.02 -6.33
C ILE A 60 -2.71 -3.88 -6.31
N SER A 61 -3.80 -4.00 -5.54
CA SER A 61 -4.77 -2.91 -5.39
C SER A 61 -4.18 -1.70 -4.64
N MET A 62 -3.36 -1.92 -3.62
CA MET A 62 -2.62 -0.85 -2.94
C MET A 62 -1.67 -0.11 -3.90
N LEU A 63 -0.88 -0.85 -4.70
CA LEU A 63 0.02 -0.25 -5.71
C LEU A 63 -0.73 0.55 -6.77
N ARG A 64 -1.85 0.01 -7.28
CA ARG A 64 -2.70 0.74 -8.22
C ARG A 64 -3.16 2.05 -7.63
N ASN A 65 -3.63 2.05 -6.38
CA ASN A 65 -4.14 3.27 -5.75
C ASN A 65 -3.02 4.26 -5.46
N PHE A 66 -1.82 3.79 -5.08
CA PHE A 66 -0.64 4.64 -4.90
C PHE A 66 -0.24 5.38 -6.19
N PHE A 67 -0.20 4.69 -7.33
CA PHE A 67 0.17 5.29 -8.61
C PHE A 67 -0.98 5.98 -9.35
N SER A 68 -2.24 5.71 -8.99
CA SER A 68 -3.41 6.34 -9.61
C SER A 68 -3.65 7.76 -9.11
N ILE A 69 -3.05 8.16 -7.98
CA ILE A 69 -3.10 9.54 -7.51
C ILE A 69 -2.36 10.39 -8.55
N PRO A 70 -3.04 11.27 -9.31
CA PRO A 70 -2.36 12.17 -10.22
C PRO A 70 -1.41 13.01 -9.38
N THR A 71 -0.13 13.04 -9.75
CA THR A 71 0.83 14.02 -9.24
C THR A 71 0.42 15.39 -9.75
N ILE A 72 -0.68 15.93 -9.23
CA ILE A 72 -1.07 17.29 -9.50
C ILE A 72 -0.09 18.15 -8.70
N PRO A 73 0.56 19.15 -9.31
CA PRO A 73 1.42 20.08 -8.59
C PRO A 73 0.66 20.89 -7.50
N THR A 74 -0.66 20.75 -7.39
CA THR A 74 -1.52 21.49 -6.44
C THR A 74 -1.54 20.92 -5.03
N ILE A 75 -1.04 19.72 -4.75
CA ILE A 75 -0.99 19.21 -3.36
C ILE A 75 0.01 20.00 -2.47
N TRP A 76 0.82 20.86 -3.08
CA TRP A 76 1.70 21.78 -2.37
C TRP A 76 0.97 23.07 -1.93
N THR A 77 -0.21 23.41 -2.47
CA THR A 77 -0.91 24.68 -2.18
C THR A 77 -2.07 24.55 -1.19
N THR A 78 -2.59 23.36 -0.94
CA THR A 78 -3.55 23.11 0.15
C THR A 78 -2.97 22.07 1.08
N GLY A 79 -2.69 22.49 2.32
CA GLY A 79 -1.97 21.73 3.35
C GLY A 79 -2.66 20.46 3.85
N VAL A 80 -2.92 19.51 2.95
CA VAL A 80 -3.19 18.12 3.28
C VAL A 80 -1.86 17.39 3.13
N SER A 81 -1.14 17.29 4.25
CA SER A 81 0.12 16.56 4.34
C SER A 81 -0.15 15.06 4.21
N CYS A 82 -0.32 14.59 2.97
CA CYS A 82 -0.08 13.18 2.65
C CYS A 82 1.44 12.98 2.72
N SER A 83 1.90 12.52 3.89
CA SER A 83 3.30 12.31 4.20
C SER A 83 3.90 11.29 3.23
N ARG A 84 4.52 11.81 2.17
CA ARG A 84 5.37 11.04 1.27
C ARG A 84 6.68 10.77 2.00
N THR A 85 6.74 9.71 2.80
CA THR A 85 8.03 9.18 3.28
C THR A 85 8.60 8.30 2.17
N LEU A 86 9.05 8.93 1.09
CA LEU A 86 10.18 8.41 0.32
C LEU A 86 11.42 8.88 1.08
N ARG A 87 11.92 8.01 1.94
CA ARG A 87 13.25 8.15 2.52
C ARG A 87 14.07 6.99 2.02
#